data_AF-A0AA45W8T9-F1
#
_entry.id   AF-A0AA45W8T9-F1
#
_cell.length_a   1.000
_cell.length_b   1.000
_cell.length_c   1.000
_cell.angle_alpha   90.00
_cell.angle_beta   90.00
_cell.angle_gamma   90.00
#
_symmetry.space_group_name_H-M   'P 1'
#
loop_
_entity.id
_entity.type
_entity.pdbx_description
1 polymer ?
#
loop_
_entity_poly.entity_id
_entity_poly.type
_entity_poly.pdbx_seq_one_letter_code
_entity_poly.pdbx_strand_id
1 'polypeptide(L)'
;MRKPEPARHRTTNWTSFNEGLKRRGSLLIWLDKDMAWHAPEAGLPGRPPVFSDAAVQFCLMVKVLFGLPLRQIEPWKRHRSE
;
A
#
# COMPACT_ATOMS: atom_id res chain seq x y z
N MET A 1 -33.90 3.38 30.79
CA MET A 1 -33.37 2.14 30.18
C MET A 1 -31.85 2.13 30.33
N ARG A 2 -31.24 1.04 30.80
CA ARG A 2 -29.77 0.91 30.89
C ARG A 2 -29.20 0.55 29.52
N LYS A 3 -28.11 1.21 29.12
CA LYS A 3 -27.42 0.94 27.86
C LYS A 3 -26.73 -0.43 27.94
N PRO A 4 -26.88 -1.33 26.95
CA PRO A 4 -26.19 -2.61 26.94
C PRO A 4 -24.68 -2.40 26.80
N GLU A 5 -23.90 -3.30 27.42
CA GLU A 5 -22.45 -3.28 27.29
C GLU A 5 -22.03 -3.47 25.82
N PRO A 6 -20.98 -2.77 25.37
CA PRO A 6 -20.50 -2.89 24.01
C PRO A 6 -19.96 -4.31 23.76
N ALA A 7 -20.51 -4.99 22.75
CA ALA A 7 -20.04 -6.29 22.34
C ALA A 7 -18.59 -6.21 21.81
N ARG A 8 -17.72 -7.07 22.37
CA ARG A 8 -16.32 -7.15 21.96
C ARG A 8 -16.21 -8.08 20.74
N HIS A 9 -16.27 -7.52 19.55
CA HIS A 9 -16.15 -8.27 18.30
C HIS A 9 -14.68 -8.62 18.00
N ARG A 10 -14.40 -9.89 17.67
CA ARG A 10 -13.09 -10.36 17.21
C ARG A 10 -13.15 -10.65 15.71
N THR A 11 -12.34 -9.95 14.92
CA THR A 11 -12.24 -10.18 13.47
C THR A 11 -11.49 -11.48 13.20
N THR A 12 -12.23 -12.55 12.88
CA THR A 12 -11.66 -13.88 12.58
C THR A 12 -11.40 -14.10 11.08
N ASN A 13 -11.96 -13.25 10.21
CA ASN A 13 -11.89 -13.41 8.76
C ASN A 13 -10.79 -12.59 8.06
N TRP A 14 -9.93 -11.88 8.82
CA TRP A 14 -8.99 -10.90 8.28
C TRP A 14 -8.10 -11.47 7.16
N THR A 15 -7.60 -12.70 7.35
CA THR A 15 -6.76 -13.38 6.36
C THR A 15 -7.51 -13.59 5.04
N SER A 16 -8.73 -14.15 5.10
CA SER A 16 -9.56 -14.39 3.91
C SER A 16 -9.96 -13.08 3.22
N PHE A 17 -10.29 -12.06 4.00
CA PHE A 17 -10.60 -10.73 3.51
C PHE A 17 -9.40 -10.10 2.77
N ASN A 18 -8.20 -10.17 3.35
CA ASN A 18 -6.99 -9.61 2.75
C ASN A 18 -6.58 -10.37 1.47
N GLU A 19 -6.73 -11.70 1.43
CA GLU A 19 -6.52 -12.49 0.22
C GLU A 19 -7.50 -12.09 -0.90
N GLY A 20 -8.78 -11.87 -0.56
CA GLY A 20 -9.76 -11.32 -1.49
C GLY A 20 -9.36 -9.95 -2.02
N LEU A 21 -8.80 -9.07 -1.18
CA LEU A 21 -8.28 -7.78 -1.60
C LEU A 21 -7.06 -7.92 -2.54
N LYS A 22 -6.11 -8.81 -2.24
CA LYS A 22 -4.93 -9.07 -3.09
C LYS A 22 -5.33 -9.52 -4.49
N ARG A 23 -6.35 -10.38 -4.60
CA ARG A 23 -6.89 -10.84 -5.89
C ARG A 23 -7.54 -9.71 -6.72
N ARG A 24 -8.16 -8.73 -6.07
CA ARG A 24 -8.88 -7.60 -6.72
C ARG A 24 -7.98 -6.60 -7.45
N GLY A 25 -6.67 -6.78 -7.45
CA GLY A 25 -5.71 -5.94 -8.16
C GLY A 25 -4.45 -6.68 -8.57
N SER A 26 -4.54 -8.00 -8.78
CA SER A 26 -3.41 -8.80 -9.22
C SER A 26 -3.14 -8.53 -10.70
N LEU A 27 -1.97 -7.97 -10.98
CA LEU A 27 -1.54 -7.60 -12.32
C LEU A 27 -0.08 -8.01 -12.50
N LEU A 28 0.23 -8.58 -13.67
CA LEU A 28 1.58 -8.92 -14.10
C LEU A 28 1.93 -7.99 -15.27
N ILE A 29 2.98 -7.19 -15.13
CA ILE A 29 3.44 -6.25 -16.15
C ILE A 29 4.92 -6.52 -16.43
N TRP A 30 5.31 -6.53 -17.70
CA TRP A 30 6.71 -6.51 -18.09
C TRP A 30 7.18 -5.05 -18.17
N LEU A 31 8.26 -4.76 -17.44
CA LEU A 31 8.83 -3.43 -17.36
C LEU A 31 10.13 -3.37 -18.15
N ASP A 32 10.38 -2.22 -18.75
CA ASP A 32 11.63 -1.94 -19.41
C ASP A 32 12.77 -1.93 -18.39
N LYS A 33 13.93 -2.50 -18.79
CA LYS A 33 15.10 -2.65 -17.90
C LYS A 33 15.88 -1.34 -17.73
N ASP A 34 15.79 -0.46 -18.69
CA ASP A 34 16.54 0.80 -18.74
C ASP A 34 15.76 1.95 -18.09
N MET A 35 14.53 1.69 -17.63
CA MET A 35 13.74 2.64 -16.86
C MET A 35 14.44 3.03 -15.56
N ALA A 36 14.67 4.32 -15.37
CA ALA A 36 15.29 4.87 -14.17
C ALA A 36 14.31 4.85 -12.99
N TRP A 37 14.25 3.75 -12.25
CA TRP A 37 13.32 3.56 -11.12
C TRP A 37 13.64 4.41 -9.90
N HIS A 38 14.93 4.58 -9.61
CA HIS A 38 15.39 5.25 -8.40
C HIS A 38 15.62 6.73 -8.63
N ALA A 39 15.30 7.53 -7.61
CA ALA A 39 15.65 8.93 -7.64
C ALA A 39 17.17 9.10 -7.53
N PRO A 40 17.75 10.13 -8.16
CA PRO A 40 19.13 10.49 -7.90
C PRO A 40 19.30 10.90 -6.44
N GLU A 41 20.52 10.79 -5.92
CA GLU A 41 20.83 11.21 -4.56
C GLU A 41 20.49 12.70 -4.37
N ALA A 42 19.50 12.96 -3.52
CA ALA A 42 19.14 14.32 -3.16
C ALA A 42 20.04 14.79 -2.01
N GLY A 43 20.92 15.75 -2.28
CA GLY A 43 21.73 16.45 -1.25
C GLY A 43 20.90 17.41 -0.38
N LEU A 44 19.59 17.22 -0.30
CA LEU A 44 18.65 18.10 0.39
C LEU A 44 18.39 17.60 1.82
N PRO A 45 18.20 18.51 2.79
CA PRO A 45 17.82 18.12 4.15
C PRO A 45 16.46 17.40 4.16
N GLY A 46 16.39 16.26 4.86
CA GLY A 46 15.17 15.48 5.01
C GLY A 46 15.33 14.04 4.52
N ARG A 47 14.20 13.35 4.29
CA ARG A 47 14.21 11.99 3.75
C ARG A 47 14.44 12.06 2.24
N PRO A 48 15.52 11.47 1.71
CA PRO A 48 15.75 11.47 0.27
C PRO A 48 14.63 10.66 -0.43
N PRO A 49 14.19 11.10 -1.63
CA PRO A 49 13.27 10.33 -2.43
C PRO A 49 13.91 8.99 -2.82
N VAL A 50 13.11 7.92 -2.80
CA VAL A 50 13.58 6.56 -3.13
C VAL A 50 13.30 6.23 -4.60
N PHE A 51 12.23 6.80 -5.15
CA PHE A 51 11.76 6.54 -6.51
C PHE A 51 11.79 7.83 -7.33
N SER A 52 12.14 7.72 -8.61
CA SER A 52 12.11 8.84 -9.54
C SER A 52 10.69 9.32 -9.82
N ASP A 53 10.55 10.57 -10.28
CA ASP A 53 9.25 11.11 -10.69
C ASP A 53 8.61 10.28 -11.81
N ALA A 54 9.43 9.76 -12.74
CA ALA A 54 8.99 8.88 -13.82
C ALA A 54 8.41 7.55 -13.28
N ALA A 55 9.05 6.95 -12.28
CA ALA A 55 8.54 5.74 -11.64
C ALA A 55 7.22 5.98 -10.89
N VAL A 56 7.11 7.12 -10.20
CA VAL A 56 5.87 7.52 -9.51
C VAL A 56 4.75 7.76 -10.52
N GLN A 57 5.02 8.53 -11.58
CA GLN A 57 4.04 8.81 -12.63
C GLN A 57 3.58 7.52 -13.32
N PHE A 58 4.49 6.61 -13.66
CA PHE A 58 4.16 5.31 -14.23
C PHE A 58 3.21 4.52 -13.31
N CYS A 59 3.53 4.41 -12.01
CA CYS A 59 2.67 3.73 -11.04
C CYS A 59 1.27 4.37 -10.96
N LEU A 60 1.19 5.69 -10.99
CA LEU A 60 -0.07 6.42 -10.99
C LEU A 60 -0.88 6.19 -12.28
N MET A 61 -0.22 6.14 -13.44
CA MET A 61 -0.87 5.82 -14.71
C MET A 61 -1.44 4.41 -14.71
N VAL A 62 -0.66 3.41 -14.30
CA VAL A 62 -1.16 2.02 -14.16
C VAL A 62 -2.36 1.98 -13.22
N LYS A 63 -2.28 2.69 -12.09
CA LYS A 63 -3.40 2.79 -11.15
C LYS A 63 -4.67 3.33 -11.79
N VAL A 64 -4.57 4.44 -12.53
CA VAL A 64 -5.73 5.05 -13.20
C VAL A 64 -6.26 4.16 -14.32
N LEU A 65 -5.38 3.63 -15.16
CA LEU A 65 -5.75 2.83 -16.33
C LEU A 65 -6.51 1.56 -15.95
N PHE A 66 -6.09 0.89 -14.87
CA PHE A 66 -6.71 -0.34 -14.39
C PHE A 66 -7.71 -0.10 -13.25
N GLY A 67 -8.01 1.15 -12.89
CA GLY A 67 -8.96 1.49 -11.82
C GLY A 67 -8.58 0.93 -10.45
N LEU A 68 -7.28 0.79 -10.16
CA LEU A 68 -6.81 0.16 -8.93
C LEU A 68 -7.02 1.10 -7.72
N PRO A 69 -7.58 0.60 -6.60
CA PRO A 69 -7.76 1.41 -5.41
C PRO A 69 -6.42 1.73 -4.74
N LEU A 70 -6.27 2.97 -4.25
CA LEU A 70 -5.11 3.36 -3.42
C LEU A 70 -5.29 2.69 -2.05
N ARG A 71 -4.41 1.75 -1.71
CA ARG A 71 -4.41 1.17 -0.37
C ARG A 71 -3.79 2.18 0.58
N GLN A 72 -4.61 2.76 1.45
CA GLN A 72 -4.10 3.39 2.66
C GLN A 72 -3.55 2.26 3.54
N ILE A 73 -2.26 2.34 3.84
CA ILE A 73 -1.47 1.27 4.48
C ILE A 73 -2.10 0.91 5.84
N GLU A 74 -2.01 -0.37 6.23
CA GLU A 74 -2.36 -0.81 7.58
C GLU A 74 -1.80 0.16 8.64
N PRO A 75 -2.58 0.53 9.68
CA PRO A 75 -2.02 1.21 10.83
C PRO A 75 -0.84 0.40 11.34
N TRP A 76 0.30 1.07 11.52
CA TRP A 76 1.55 0.51 12.00
C TRP A 76 1.28 -0.45 13.18
N LYS A 77 1.33 -1.78 12.93
CA LYS A 77 1.33 -2.75 14.02
C LYS A 77 2.67 -2.59 14.74
N ARG A 78 2.66 -1.85 15.84
CA ARG A 78 3.71 -1.91 16.85
C ARG A 78 3.79 -3.35 17.33
N HIS A 79 4.74 -4.12 16.81
CA HIS A 79 5.23 -5.29 17.52
C HIS A 79 5.89 -4.77 18.80
N ARG A 80 5.10 -4.61 19.86
CA ARG A 80 5.59 -4.64 21.23
C ARG A 80 5.80 -6.12 21.53
N SER A 81 7.01 -6.60 21.23
CA SER A 81 7.56 -7.70 22.03
C SER A 81 7.68 -7.20 23.46
N GLU A 82 7.42 -8.10 24.38
CA GLU A 82 7.75 -8.03 25.81
C GLU A 82 9.12 -7.41 26.08
#